data_AF-A0A9J6EI19-F1
#
_entry.id   AF-A0A9J6EI19-F1
#
_cell.length_a   1.000
_cell.length_b   1.000
_cell.length_c   1.000
_cell.angle_alpha   90.00
_cell.angle_beta   90.00
_cell.angle_gamma   90.00
#
_symmetry.space_group_name_H-M   'P 1'
#
loop_
_entity.id
_entity.type
_entity.pdbx_description
1 polymer ?
#
loop_
_entity_poly.entity_id
_entity_poly.type
_entity_poly.pdbx_seq_one_letter_code
_entity_poly.pdbx_strand_id
1 'polypeptide(L)'
;MEKAVFEYVKDMRKDGCAVSLEMVRTQVRTVSQRLGLATKDFRASSSWTTRFMRRNALLLRRRTSLCQRLPSAYEDKVIDFHRFNCICIINILITKFGAGIRCARRAMPAELGYEPFPIAA
;
A
#
# COMPACT_ATOMS: atom_id res chain seq x y z
N MET A 1 -5.44 11.05 -30.17
CA MET A 1 -5.95 10.05 -29.22
C MET A 1 -4.88 9.58 -28.22
N GLU A 2 -3.82 8.89 -28.67
CA GLU A 2 -2.84 8.24 -27.77
C GLU A 2 -2.18 9.20 -26.76
N LYS A 3 -1.84 10.42 -27.18
CA LYS A 3 -1.28 11.46 -26.28
C LYS A 3 -2.22 11.80 -25.12
N ALA A 4 -3.51 11.99 -25.39
CA ALA A 4 -4.50 12.33 -24.35
C ALA A 4 -4.70 11.18 -23.35
N VAL A 5 -4.65 9.94 -23.83
CA VAL A 5 -4.72 8.75 -22.97
C VAL A 5 -3.44 8.63 -22.12
N PHE A 6 -2.27 8.94 -22.69
CA PHE A 6 -1.01 8.90 -21.97
C PHE A 6 -0.94 9.92 -20.84
N GLU A 7 -1.35 11.17 -21.08
CA GLU A 7 -1.40 12.20 -20.04
C GLU A 7 -2.39 11.83 -18.93
N TYR A 8 -3.57 11.29 -19.27
CA TYR A 8 -4.50 10.74 -18.27
C TYR A 8 -3.85 9.68 -17.36
N VAL A 9 -3.06 8.75 -17.94
CA VAL A 9 -2.38 7.72 -17.14
C VAL A 9 -1.32 8.33 -16.22
N LYS A 10 -0.63 9.38 -16.65
CA LYS A 10 0.34 10.10 -15.80
C LYS A 10 -0.34 10.81 -14.65
N ASP A 11 -1.43 11.53 -14.90
CA ASP A 11 -2.17 12.27 -13.87
C ASP A 11 -2.68 11.32 -12.79
N MET A 12 -3.36 10.24 -13.20
CA MET A 12 -3.83 9.22 -12.26
C MET A 12 -2.71 8.60 -11.41
N ARG A 13 -1.51 8.41 -12.00
CA ARG A 13 -0.36 7.88 -11.27
C ARG A 13 0.28 8.90 -10.35
N LYS A 14 0.26 10.18 -10.72
CA LYS A 14 0.72 11.28 -9.88
C LYS A 14 -0.13 11.38 -8.62
N ASP A 15 -1.43 11.13 -8.76
CA ASP A 15 -2.39 11.08 -7.65
C ASP A 15 -2.29 9.78 -6.83
N GLY A 16 -1.40 8.87 -7.20
CA GLY A 16 -1.20 7.58 -6.52
C GLY A 16 -2.27 6.54 -6.82
N CYS A 17 -3.19 6.81 -7.76
CA CYS A 17 -4.22 5.85 -8.17
C CYS A 17 -3.63 4.75 -9.05
N ALA A 18 -4.01 3.50 -8.77
CA ALA A 18 -3.67 2.38 -9.63
C ALA A 18 -4.48 2.45 -10.92
N VAL A 19 -3.80 2.40 -12.07
CA VAL A 19 -4.44 2.42 -13.39
C VAL A 19 -4.53 1.00 -13.93
N SER A 20 -5.76 0.49 -14.06
CA SER A 20 -6.03 -0.82 -14.67
C SER A 20 -6.18 -0.71 -16.20
N LEU A 21 -6.06 -1.85 -16.89
CA LEU A 21 -6.31 -1.92 -18.34
C LEU A 21 -7.72 -1.46 -18.72
N GLU A 22 -8.71 -1.76 -17.87
CA GLU A 22 -10.10 -1.41 -18.16
C GLU A 22 -10.33 0.10 -18.05
N MET A 23 -9.69 0.77 -17.09
CA MET A 23 -9.70 2.23 -16.99
C MET A 23 -9.12 2.87 -18.25
N VAL A 24 -8.01 2.34 -18.75
CA VAL A 24 -7.41 2.82 -20.01
C VAL A 24 -8.40 2.63 -21.18
N ARG A 25 -9.07 1.47 -21.29
CA ARG A 25 -10.07 1.23 -22.35
C ARG A 25 -11.25 2.17 -22.28
N THR A 26 -11.77 2.44 -21.08
CA THR A 26 -12.87 3.39 -20.88
C THR A 26 -12.43 4.79 -21.31
N GLN A 27 -11.26 5.24 -20.87
CA GLN A 27 -10.75 6.56 -21.26
C GLN A 27 -10.54 6.68 -22.77
N VAL A 28 -10.01 5.63 -23.39
CA VAL A 28 -9.82 5.53 -24.83
C VAL A 28 -11.16 5.67 -25.56
N ARG A 29 -12.22 5.00 -25.11
CA ARG A 29 -13.58 5.18 -25.66
C ARG A 29 -14.09 6.61 -25.52
N THR A 30 -13.93 7.21 -24.34
CA THR A 30 -14.33 8.60 -24.09
C THR A 30 -13.59 9.58 -25.00
N VAL A 31 -12.28 9.42 -25.16
CA VAL A 31 -11.47 10.25 -26.06
C VAL A 31 -11.84 10.01 -27.53
N SER A 32 -12.13 8.77 -27.91
CA SER A 32 -12.60 8.41 -29.26
C SER A 32 -13.91 9.11 -29.61
N GLN A 33 -14.87 9.09 -28.69
CA GLN A 33 -16.17 9.76 -28.84
C GLN A 33 -16.00 11.28 -28.96
N ARG A 34 -15.16 11.90 -28.13
CA ARG A 34 -14.85 13.33 -28.21
C ARG A 34 -14.21 13.75 -29.52
N LEU A 35 -13.43 12.86 -30.14
CA LEU A 35 -12.78 13.07 -31.43
C LEU A 35 -13.68 12.71 -32.63
N GLY A 36 -14.91 12.24 -32.39
CA GLY A 36 -15.85 11.87 -33.45
C GLY A 36 -15.43 10.61 -34.24
N LEU A 37 -14.54 9.78 -33.71
CA LEU A 37 -14.12 8.55 -34.37
C LEU A 37 -15.24 7.51 -34.25
N ALA A 38 -15.71 7.01 -35.39
CA ALA A 38 -16.72 5.96 -35.41
C ALA A 38 -16.14 4.69 -34.78
N THR A 39 -16.99 3.92 -34.07
CA THR A 39 -16.63 2.64 -33.46
C THR A 39 -16.06 1.62 -34.46
N LYS A 40 -16.34 1.82 -35.76
CA LYS A 40 -15.80 1.03 -36.87
C LYS A 40 -14.30 1.29 -37.11
N ASP A 41 -13.84 2.52 -36.90
CA ASP A 41 -12.47 2.94 -37.22
C ASP A 41 -11.50 2.61 -36.09
N PHE A 42 -11.98 2.61 -34.84
CA PHE A 42 -11.15 2.37 -33.69
C PHE A 42 -11.83 1.50 -32.63
N ARG A 43 -11.32 0.27 -32.49
CA ARG A 43 -11.69 -0.65 -31.41
C ARG A 43 -10.64 -0.60 -30.31
N ALA A 44 -11.05 -0.18 -29.11
CA ALA A 44 -10.28 -0.26 -27.87
C ALA A 44 -10.06 -1.72 -27.41
N SER A 45 -9.42 -2.52 -28.28
CA SER A 45 -9.19 -3.93 -28.06
C SER A 45 -8.17 -4.17 -26.95
N SER A 46 -8.19 -5.36 -26.37
CA SER A 46 -7.19 -5.82 -25.41
C SER A 46 -5.78 -5.72 -25.99
N SER A 47 -5.59 -6.21 -27.22
CA SER A 47 -4.31 -6.17 -27.94
C SER A 47 -3.79 -4.76 -28.13
N TRP A 48 -4.65 -3.83 -28.54
CA TRP A 48 -4.27 -2.42 -28.70
C TRP A 48 -3.86 -1.83 -27.35
N THR A 49 -4.62 -2.08 -26.29
CA THR A 49 -4.33 -1.53 -24.95
C THR A 49 -2.99 -2.04 -24.43
N THR A 50 -2.69 -3.33 -24.59
CA THR A 50 -1.40 -3.91 -24.20
C THR A 50 -0.25 -3.34 -25.02
N ARG A 51 -0.43 -3.16 -26.34
CA ARG A 51 0.59 -2.54 -27.21
C ARG A 51 0.82 -1.07 -26.87
N PHE A 52 -0.25 -0.31 -26.63
CA PHE A 52 -0.18 1.08 -26.17
C PHE A 52 0.64 1.19 -24.88
N MET A 53 0.34 0.34 -23.88
CA MET A 53 1.08 0.31 -22.62
C MET A 53 2.57 -0.01 -22.84
N ARG A 54 2.88 -1.02 -23.67
CA ARG A 54 4.27 -1.40 -24.00
C ARG A 54 5.03 -0.29 -24.73
N ARG A 55 4.43 0.33 -25.76
CA ARG A 55 5.06 1.41 -26.53
C ARG A 55 5.41 2.64 -25.69
N ASN A 56 4.60 2.92 -24.67
CA ASN A 56 4.80 4.06 -23.77
C ASN A 56 5.54 3.69 -22.48
N ALA A 57 6.15 2.49 -22.42
CA ALA A 57 6.84 1.97 -21.23
C ALA A 57 5.99 2.01 -19.93
N LEU A 58 4.67 1.90 -20.07
CA LEU A 58 3.73 1.88 -18.96
C LEU A 58 3.59 0.45 -18.43
N LEU A 59 4.07 0.20 -17.22
CA LEU A 59 3.88 -1.09 -16.55
C LEU A 59 2.45 -1.22 -16.02
N LEU A 60 1.80 -2.37 -16.22
CA LEU A 60 0.42 -2.65 -15.80
C LEU A 60 0.22 -2.57 -14.27
N ARG A 61 1.24 -3.05 -13.54
CA ARG A 61 1.28 -3.10 -12.08
C ARG A 61 2.66 -2.62 -11.66
N ARG A 62 2.91 -1.31 -11.77
CA ARG A 62 4.00 -0.76 -10.96
C ARG A 62 3.46 -0.77 -9.53
N ARG A 63 4.15 -1.45 -8.62
CA ARG A 63 3.86 -1.34 -7.19
C ARG A 63 3.98 0.14 -6.87
N THR A 64 2.86 0.82 -6.60
CA THR A 64 2.95 2.13 -5.98
C THR A 64 3.58 1.84 -4.63
N SER A 65 4.75 2.39 -4.35
CA SER A 65 5.28 2.40 -2.99
C SER A 65 4.47 3.42 -2.18
N LEU A 66 3.14 3.28 -2.19
CA LEU A 66 2.33 3.76 -1.09
C LEU A 66 2.53 2.74 0.02
N CYS A 67 3.75 2.74 0.58
CA CYS A 67 3.93 2.30 1.95
C CYS A 67 2.93 3.12 2.76
N GLN A 68 2.16 2.46 3.62
CA GLN A 68 1.37 3.16 4.61
C GLN A 68 2.30 4.16 5.30
N ARG A 69 1.90 5.44 5.37
CA ARG A 69 2.66 6.40 6.17
C ARG A 69 2.79 5.80 7.55
N LEU A 70 4.01 5.78 8.10
CA LEU A 70 4.20 5.27 9.45
C LEU A 70 3.27 6.05 10.37
N PRO A 71 2.45 5.36 11.18
CA PRO A 71 1.68 6.02 12.23
C PRO A 71 2.62 6.86 13.08
N SER A 72 2.18 8.03 13.55
CA SER A 72 3.00 8.89 14.42
C SER A 72 3.53 8.15 15.64
N ALA A 73 2.76 7.18 16.15
CA ALA A 73 3.11 6.32 17.29
C ALA A 73 4.08 5.15 16.95
N TYR A 74 4.61 5.07 15.72
CA TYR A 74 5.51 3.97 15.33
C TYR A 74 6.76 3.92 16.21
N GLU A 75 7.41 5.07 16.41
CA GLU A 75 8.65 5.15 17.18
C GLU A 75 8.42 4.75 18.65
N ASP A 76 7.33 5.22 19.25
CA ASP A 76 6.94 4.85 20.62
C ASP A 76 6.77 3.34 20.77
N LYS A 77 6.13 2.68 19.80
CA LYS A 77 5.93 1.23 19.80
C LYS A 77 7.23 0.44 19.61
N VAL A 78 8.16 0.95 18.81
CA VAL A 78 9.49 0.35 18.65
C VAL A 78 10.28 0.46 19.97
N ILE A 79 10.24 1.62 20.62
CA ILE A 79 10.89 1.84 21.92
C ILE A 79 10.28 0.93 22.99
N ASP A 80 8.95 0.82 23.06
CA ASP A 80 8.25 -0.09 23.99
C ASP A 80 8.69 -1.55 23.80
N PHE A 81 8.80 -1.99 22.54
CA PHE A 81 9.27 -3.34 22.23
C PHE A 81 10.73 -3.56 22.66
N HIS A 82 11.63 -2.62 22.39
CA HIS A 82 13.02 -2.72 22.83
C HIS A 82 13.14 -2.72 24.35
N ARG A 83 12.34 -1.89 25.06
CA ARG A 83 12.29 -1.88 26.53
C ARG A 83 11.82 -3.22 27.07
N PHE A 84 10.76 -3.80 26.51
CA PHE A 84 10.29 -5.12 26.91
C PHE A 84 11.37 -6.19 26.73
N ASN A 85 12.03 -6.24 25.57
CA ASN A 85 13.09 -7.21 25.30
C ASN A 85 14.31 -7.01 26.21
N CYS A 86 14.77 -5.77 26.42
CA CYS A 86 15.87 -5.47 27.33
C CYS A 86 15.54 -5.87 28.77
N ILE A 87 14.33 -5.57 29.25
CA ILE A 87 13.87 -5.98 30.59
C ILE A 87 13.79 -7.50 30.70
N CYS A 88 13.28 -8.20 29.68
CA CYS A 88 13.21 -9.66 29.66
C CYS A 88 14.60 -10.32 29.62
N ILE A 89 15.53 -9.83 28.81
CA ILE A 89 16.91 -10.36 28.73
C ILE A 89 17.63 -10.15 30.07
N ILE A 90 17.52 -8.96 30.66
CA ILE A 90 18.10 -8.66 31.97
C ILE A 90 17.49 -9.59 33.04
N ASN A 91 16.17 -9.79 33.05
CA ASN A 91 15.52 -10.71 33.99
C ASN A 91 15.91 -12.19 33.76
N ILE A 92 16.10 -12.64 32.52
CA ILE A 92 16.58 -14.00 32.20
C ILE A 92 18.02 -14.20 32.67
N LEU A 93 18.88 -13.19 32.51
CA LEU A 93 20.27 -13.22 32.98
C LEU A 93 20.36 -13.18 34.51
N ILE A 94 19.55 -12.35 35.19
CA ILE A 94 19.46 -12.30 36.65
C ILE A 94 18.94 -13.63 37.21
N THR A 95 17.88 -14.21 36.63
CA THR A 95 17.34 -15.50 37.09
C THR A 95 18.26 -16.70 36.82
N LYS A 96 19.14 -16.63 35.80
CA LYS A 96 20.14 -17.67 35.55
C LYS A 96 21.44 -17.50 36.36
N PHE A 97 21.78 -16.30 36.84
CA PHE A 97 23.06 -16.02 37.53
C PHE A 97 22.97 -15.55 38.98
N GLY A 98 21.80 -15.26 39.57
CA GLY A 98 21.76 -14.91 40.99
C GLY A 98 20.38 -14.56 41.57
N ALA A 99 19.96 -15.38 42.52
CA ALA A 99 19.06 -15.12 43.65
C ALA A 99 17.90 -14.11 43.47
N GLY A 100 16.69 -14.67 43.41
CA GLY A 100 15.54 -14.25 44.21
C GLY A 100 15.23 -12.77 44.33
N ILE A 101 14.58 -12.19 43.31
CA ILE A 101 13.67 -11.05 43.50
C ILE A 101 12.39 -11.33 42.72
N ARG A 102 11.26 -11.37 43.43
CA ARG A 102 9.91 -11.49 42.87
C ARG A 102 9.68 -10.34 41.88
N CYS A 103 9.78 -10.63 40.59
CA CYS A 103 9.39 -9.69 39.55
C CYS A 103 7.89 -9.45 39.69
N ALA A 104 7.51 -8.28 40.19
CA ALA A 104 6.13 -7.83 40.16
C ALA A 104 5.65 -7.93 38.71
N ARG A 105 4.61 -8.75 38.50
CA ARG A 105 3.86 -8.84 37.25
C ARG A 105 3.26 -7.46 36.99
N ARG A 106 4.01 -6.56 36.38
CA ARG A 106 3.44 -5.35 35.77
C ARG A 106 2.83 -5.82 34.45
N ALA A 107 1.53 -6.15 34.53
CA ALA A 107 0.71 -6.31 33.35
C ALA A 107 0.88 -5.08 32.45
N MET A 108 0.85 -5.30 31.13
CA MET A 108 0.71 -4.21 30.17
C MET A 108 -0.41 -3.28 30.66
N PRO A 109 -0.20 -1.96 30.75
CA PRO A 109 -1.29 -1.05 31.05
C PRO A 109 -2.40 -1.26 30.01
N ALA A 110 -3.58 -1.64 30.49
CA ALA A 110 -4.80 -1.84 29.70
C ALA A 110 -5.34 -0.54 29.06
N GLU A 111 -4.66 0.59 29.29
CA GLU A 111 -4.92 1.90 28.70
C GLU A 111 -4.61 1.97 27.19
N LEU A 112 -3.97 0.94 26.65
CA LEU A 112 -3.88 0.74 25.20
C LEU A 112 -5.24 0.26 24.72
N GLY A 113 -6.11 1.21 24.34
CA GLY A 113 -7.39 1.02 23.64
C GLY A 113 -7.22 0.30 22.30
N TYR A 114 -6.76 -0.95 22.37
CA TYR A 114 -6.70 -1.89 21.29
C TYR A 114 -8.11 -2.47 21.17
N GLU A 115 -8.99 -1.75 20.48
CA GLU A 115 -10.19 -2.35 19.90
C GLU A 115 -9.73 -3.56 19.08
N PRO A 116 -10.09 -4.79 19.47
CA PRO A 116 -9.67 -5.96 18.73
C PRO A 116 -10.19 -5.84 17.30
N PHE A 117 -9.27 -5.89 16.33
CA PHE A 117 -9.62 -5.92 14.92
C PHE A 117 -10.68 -6.99 14.70
N PRO A 118 -11.88 -6.65 14.18
CA PRO A 118 -12.93 -7.64 13.99
C PRO A 118 -12.43 -8.64 12.96
N ILE A 119 -12.14 -9.85 13.41
CA ILE A 119 -11.94 -10.99 12.54
C ILE A 119 -13.36 -11.34 12.08
N ALA A 120 -13.72 -10.86 10.90
CA ALA A 120 -14.95 -11.29 10.24
C ALA A 120 -14.85 -12.80 10.01
N ALA A 121 -15.70 -13.54 10.72
CA ALA A 121 -15.93 -14.98 10.54
C ALA A 121 -16.89 -15.22 9.37
#